data_AF-A0A2H4U6V3-F1
#
_entry.id   AF-A0A2H4U6V3-F1
#
_cell.length_a   1.000
_cell.length_b   1.000
_cell.length_c   1.000
_cell.angle_alpha   90.00
_cell.angle_beta   90.00
_cell.angle_gamma   90.00
#
_symmetry.space_group_name_H-M   'P 1'
#
loop_
_entity.id
_entity.type
_entity.pdbx_description
1 polymer ?
#
loop_
_entity_poly.entity_id
_entity_poly.type
_entity_poly.pdbx_seq_one_letter_code
_entity_poly.pdbx_strand_id
1 'polypeptide(L)'
;MNRYFSIAKREVKSSIADNRRLICLMFSLYVISAVLAWIFHAQLLEILNPFLGEIKAEMSREFTMDPALELFINNETAGLTTYFSSVFFGIMSFVSVIVNGMAIGIVGGKVVSMDPFRMSLMFIALIVPHGIFEIPALIFESVAGVLLFLFIWRFLKTIDTTRNDVSGFKLRAKNSWKLNRIYLKQSIVLMVFSCFLLIVAALIEGHVTEHVGMWVDSFF
;
A
#
# COMPACT_ATOMS: atom_id res chain seq x y z
N MET A 1 23.68 18.40 8.71
CA MET A 1 22.91 17.18 8.32
C MET A 1 21.97 16.66 9.42
N ASN A 2 22.32 16.68 10.71
CA ASN A 2 21.51 16.10 11.80
C ASN A 2 20.09 16.69 12.04
N ARG A 3 19.86 17.98 11.76
CA ARG A 3 18.58 18.62 12.13
C ARG A 3 17.39 18.15 11.29
N TYR A 4 17.52 18.11 9.97
CA TYR A 4 16.43 17.71 9.06
C TYR A 4 16.04 16.25 9.23
N PHE A 5 17.03 15.36 9.36
CA PHE A 5 16.80 13.94 9.62
C PHE A 5 16.05 13.73 10.95
N SER A 6 16.42 14.46 12.00
CA SER A 6 15.73 14.38 13.30
C SER A 6 14.26 14.81 13.23
N ILE A 7 13.96 15.82 12.40
CA ILE A 7 12.60 16.29 12.15
C ILE A 7 11.82 15.21 11.39
N ALA A 8 12.34 14.73 10.26
CA ALA A 8 11.68 13.70 9.46
C ALA A 8 11.33 12.46 10.30
N LYS A 9 12.31 11.93 11.06
CA LYS A 9 12.12 10.80 11.96
C LYS A 9 10.99 11.05 12.98
N ARG A 10 10.93 12.25 13.55
CA ARG A 10 9.88 12.63 14.52
C ARG A 10 8.50 12.69 13.85
N GLU A 11 8.40 13.29 12.67
CA GLU A 11 7.14 13.41 11.94
C GLU A 11 6.60 12.03 11.52
N VAL A 12 7.46 11.14 11.01
CA VAL A 12 7.09 9.76 10.67
C VAL A 12 6.61 9.02 11.93
N LYS A 13 7.38 9.08 13.02
CA LYS A 13 7.01 8.44 14.29
C LYS A 13 5.66 8.94 14.82
N SER A 14 5.43 10.26 14.81
CA SER A 14 4.14 10.85 15.22
C SER A 14 3.02 10.35 14.33
N SER A 15 3.20 10.38 13.01
CA SER A 15 2.16 9.97 12.04
C SER A 15 1.76 8.52 12.22
N ILE A 16 2.73 7.62 12.49
CA ILE A 16 2.46 6.21 12.78
C ILE A 16 1.77 6.04 14.15
N ALA A 17 2.28 6.71 15.19
CA ALA A 17 1.73 6.57 16.54
C ALA A 17 0.28 7.06 16.64
N ASP A 18 -0.01 8.23 16.05
CA ASP A 18 -1.33 8.86 16.08
C ASP A 18 -2.36 8.03 15.28
N ASN A 19 -1.92 7.29 14.26
CA ASN A 19 -2.78 6.51 13.36
C ASN A 19 -2.67 4.99 13.54
N ARG A 20 -2.06 4.52 14.63
CA ARG A 20 -1.80 3.09 14.89
C ARG A 20 -3.03 2.21 14.72
N ARG A 21 -4.20 2.67 15.19
CA ARG A 21 -5.45 1.88 15.08
C ARG A 21 -5.85 1.65 13.62
N LEU A 22 -5.74 2.68 12.79
CA LEU A 22 -6.07 2.59 11.36
C LEU A 22 -5.03 1.72 10.63
N ILE A 23 -3.74 1.86 10.96
CA ILE A 23 -2.68 0.99 10.44
C ILE A 23 -2.95 -0.48 10.81
N CYS A 24 -3.25 -0.77 12.07
CA CYS A 24 -3.57 -2.13 12.51
C CYS A 24 -4.82 -2.67 11.82
N LEU A 25 -5.85 -1.84 11.61
CA LEU A 25 -7.05 -2.24 10.87
C LEU A 25 -6.72 -2.63 9.42
N MET A 26 -5.97 -1.78 8.71
CA MET A 26 -5.57 -2.04 7.32
C MET A 26 -4.70 -3.29 7.23
N PHE A 27 -3.73 -3.44 8.14
CA PHE A 27 -2.89 -4.64 8.19
C PHE A 27 -3.71 -5.91 8.45
N SER A 28 -4.67 -5.87 9.38
CA SER A 28 -5.57 -7.00 9.61
C SER A 28 -6.41 -7.33 8.39
N LEU A 29 -6.93 -6.34 7.66
CA LEU A 29 -7.69 -6.56 6.42
C LEU A 29 -6.83 -7.20 5.33
N TYR A 30 -5.58 -6.75 5.18
CA TYR A 30 -4.61 -7.37 4.27
C TYR A 30 -4.41 -8.85 4.61
N VAL A 31 -4.10 -9.16 5.87
CA VAL A 31 -3.84 -10.54 6.30
C VAL A 31 -5.08 -11.42 6.14
N ILE A 32 -6.26 -10.94 6.57
CA ILE A 32 -7.51 -11.70 6.45
C ILE A 32 -7.82 -11.99 4.98
N SER A 33 -7.72 -10.98 4.11
CA SER A 33 -7.97 -11.16 2.68
C SER A 33 -6.96 -12.11 2.02
N ALA A 34 -5.67 -12.04 2.39
CA ALA A 34 -4.65 -12.97 1.93
C ALA A 34 -4.90 -14.42 2.37
N VAL A 35 -5.26 -14.64 3.64
CA VAL A 35 -5.57 -15.98 4.16
C VAL A 35 -6.83 -16.55 3.52
N LEU A 36 -7.89 -15.76 3.39
CA LEU A 36 -9.12 -16.20 2.73
C LEU A 36 -8.83 -16.54 1.26
N ALA A 37 -8.10 -15.69 0.55
CA ALA A 37 -7.73 -15.91 -0.82
C ALA A 37 -6.83 -17.14 -1.03
N TRP A 38 -5.93 -17.42 -0.08
CA TRP A 38 -5.13 -18.64 -0.06
C TRP A 38 -6.00 -19.89 0.06
N ILE A 39 -6.95 -19.89 1.00
CA ILE A 39 -7.84 -21.05 1.25
C ILE A 39 -8.76 -21.29 0.05
N PHE A 40 -9.31 -20.22 -0.54
CA PHE A 40 -10.29 -20.29 -1.62
C PHE A 40 -9.70 -19.99 -3.02
N HIS A 41 -8.39 -20.17 -3.20
CA HIS A 41 -7.68 -19.77 -4.43
C HIS A 41 -8.28 -20.43 -5.69
N ALA A 42 -8.70 -21.70 -5.61
CA ALA A 42 -9.30 -22.42 -6.73
C ALA A 42 -10.62 -21.78 -7.18
N GLN A 43 -11.54 -21.51 -6.24
CA GLN A 43 -12.83 -20.89 -6.53
C GLN A 43 -12.66 -19.45 -7.03
N LEU A 44 -11.72 -18.70 -6.44
CA LEU A 44 -11.40 -17.35 -6.89
C LEU A 44 -10.85 -17.33 -8.32
N LEU A 45 -9.95 -18.26 -8.68
CA LEU A 45 -9.42 -18.36 -10.04
C LEU A 45 -10.50 -18.72 -11.06
N GLU A 46 -11.47 -19.56 -10.71
CA GLU A 46 -12.61 -19.88 -11.59
C GLU A 46 -13.49 -18.65 -11.85
N ILE A 47 -13.78 -17.85 -10.80
CA ILE A 47 -14.53 -16.59 -10.92
C ILE A 47 -13.75 -15.57 -11.74
N LEU A 48 -12.43 -15.53 -11.58
CA LEU A 48 -11.55 -14.59 -12.30
C LEU A 48 -11.25 -15.04 -13.73
N ASN A 49 -11.45 -16.32 -14.07
CA ASN A 49 -11.08 -16.91 -15.36
C ASN A 49 -11.58 -16.13 -16.59
N PRO A 50 -12.81 -15.56 -16.59
CA PRO A 50 -13.29 -14.68 -17.68
C PRO A 50 -12.48 -13.39 -17.84
N PHE A 51 -11.81 -12.94 -16.78
CA PHE A 51 -10.97 -11.73 -16.72
C PHE A 51 -9.46 -12.05 -16.81
N LEU A 52 -9.07 -13.33 -16.67
CA LEU A 52 -7.67 -13.76 -16.67
C LEU A 52 -6.96 -13.55 -18.02
N GLY A 53 -7.69 -13.42 -19.12
CA GLY A 53 -7.10 -13.13 -20.43
C GLY A 53 -6.34 -11.80 -20.46
N GLU A 54 -6.94 -10.76 -19.87
CA GLU A 54 -6.33 -9.42 -19.76
C GLU A 54 -5.23 -9.39 -18.69
N ILE A 55 -5.44 -10.08 -17.57
CA ILE A 55 -4.44 -10.17 -16.48
C ILE A 55 -3.19 -10.93 -16.93
N LYS A 56 -3.34 -12.02 -17.70
CA LYS A 56 -2.20 -12.78 -18.23
C LYS A 56 -1.37 -11.94 -19.21
N ALA A 57 -2.01 -11.14 -20.05
CA ALA A 57 -1.31 -10.25 -20.98
C ALA A 57 -0.44 -9.21 -20.25
N GLU A 58 -0.92 -8.72 -19.11
CA GLU A 58 -0.16 -7.82 -18.23
C GLU A 58 1.03 -8.53 -17.57
N MET A 59 0.83 -9.78 -17.10
CA MET A 59 1.87 -10.61 -16.46
C MET A 59 2.93 -11.17 -17.42
N SER A 60 2.63 -11.27 -18.72
CA SER A 60 3.58 -11.69 -19.76
C SER A 60 4.31 -10.53 -20.42
N ARG A 61 4.25 -9.32 -19.85
CA ARG A 61 5.07 -8.21 -20.35
C ARG A 61 6.54 -8.53 -20.13
N GLU A 62 7.30 -8.51 -21.22
CA GLU A 62 8.75 -8.37 -21.13
C GLU A 62 9.08 -7.01 -20.52
N PHE A 63 9.96 -7.01 -19.51
CA PHE A 63 10.53 -5.79 -18.97
C PHE A 63 11.30 -5.06 -20.08
N THR A 64 10.90 -3.84 -20.38
CA THR A 64 11.51 -2.99 -21.41
C THR A 64 12.66 -2.13 -20.86
N MET A 65 12.71 -1.98 -19.55
CA MET A 65 13.66 -1.21 -18.74
C MET A 65 14.21 -2.09 -17.60
N ASP A 66 15.00 -1.49 -16.71
CA ASP A 66 15.45 -2.14 -15.46
C ASP A 66 14.25 -2.70 -14.66
N PRO A 67 14.19 -4.02 -14.37
CA PRO A 67 13.09 -4.63 -13.64
C PRO A 67 12.79 -3.96 -12.29
N ALA A 68 13.82 -3.50 -11.58
CA ALA A 68 13.62 -2.78 -10.32
C ALA A 68 12.82 -1.48 -10.54
N LEU A 69 13.14 -0.74 -11.59
CA LEU A 69 12.47 0.52 -11.90
C LEU A 69 11.02 0.30 -12.35
N GLU A 70 10.77 -0.72 -13.18
CA GLU A 70 9.39 -1.02 -13.62
C GLU A 70 8.50 -1.47 -12.45
N LEU A 71 9.02 -2.31 -11.55
CA LEU A 71 8.29 -2.75 -10.36
C LEU A 71 8.01 -1.59 -9.40
N PHE A 72 8.99 -0.71 -9.18
CA PHE A 72 8.79 0.52 -8.41
C PHE A 72 7.69 1.38 -9.02
N ILE A 73 7.77 1.67 -10.32
CA ILE A 73 6.79 2.52 -11.01
C ILE A 73 5.39 1.92 -10.92
N ASN A 74 5.26 0.59 -11.10
CA ASN A 74 3.97 -0.08 -11.00
C ASN A 74 3.37 0.07 -9.60
N ASN A 75 4.13 -0.26 -8.55
CA ASN A 75 3.67 -0.19 -7.17
C ASN A 75 3.38 1.24 -6.73
N GLU A 76 4.27 2.19 -7.03
CA GLU A 76 4.07 3.61 -6.72
C GLU A 76 2.86 4.18 -7.47
N THR A 77 2.66 3.80 -8.74
CA THR A 77 1.49 4.25 -9.53
C THR A 77 0.20 3.71 -8.93
N ALA A 78 0.16 2.44 -8.52
CA ALA A 78 -0.98 1.86 -7.81
C ALA A 78 -1.23 2.54 -6.46
N GLY A 79 -0.16 2.85 -5.71
CA GLY A 79 -0.18 3.58 -4.45
C GLY A 79 -0.74 5.00 -4.57
N LEU A 80 -0.22 5.78 -5.52
CA LEU A 80 -0.70 7.13 -5.82
C LEU A 80 -2.15 7.12 -6.32
N THR A 81 -2.50 6.17 -7.18
CA THR A 81 -3.89 6.00 -7.64
C THR A 81 -4.82 5.72 -6.47
N THR A 82 -4.43 4.81 -5.57
CA THR A 82 -5.16 4.51 -4.33
C THR A 82 -5.30 5.77 -3.46
N TYR A 83 -4.22 6.52 -3.26
CA TYR A 83 -4.18 7.72 -2.44
C TYR A 83 -5.12 8.82 -2.93
N PHE A 84 -5.05 9.17 -4.22
CA PHE A 84 -5.89 10.22 -4.78
C PHE A 84 -7.35 9.79 -4.95
N SER A 85 -7.60 8.54 -5.34
CA SER A 85 -8.96 8.02 -5.45
C SER A 85 -9.66 7.88 -4.09
N SER A 86 -8.89 7.78 -3.00
CA SER A 86 -9.42 7.73 -1.63
C SER A 86 -10.05 9.02 -1.15
N VAL A 87 -9.92 10.14 -1.88
CA VAL A 87 -10.69 11.37 -1.62
C VAL A 87 -12.21 11.10 -1.60
N PHE A 88 -12.68 10.06 -2.30
CA PHE A 88 -14.06 9.58 -2.24
C PHE A 88 -14.26 8.60 -1.07
N PHE A 89 -14.43 9.15 0.15
CA PHE A 89 -14.76 8.41 1.39
C PHE A 89 -13.70 7.45 1.94
N GLY A 90 -12.48 7.47 1.41
CA GLY A 90 -11.41 6.55 1.81
C GLY A 90 -11.63 5.10 1.32
N ILE A 91 -12.70 4.82 0.58
CA ILE A 91 -13.10 3.46 0.20
C ILE A 91 -12.01 2.77 -0.62
N MET A 92 -11.39 3.50 -1.55
CA MET A 92 -10.36 2.95 -2.41
C MET A 92 -9.13 2.47 -1.65
N SER A 93 -8.81 3.07 -0.50
CA SER A 93 -7.75 2.58 0.39
C SER A 93 -8.05 1.18 0.92
N PHE A 94 -9.29 0.93 1.37
CA PHE A 94 -9.71 -0.38 1.86
C PHE A 94 -9.77 -1.42 0.74
N VAL A 95 -10.32 -1.05 -0.41
CA VAL A 95 -10.38 -1.92 -1.59
C VAL A 95 -8.98 -2.31 -2.02
N SER A 96 -8.06 -1.35 -2.12
CA SER A 96 -6.67 -1.60 -2.51
C SER A 96 -5.98 -2.59 -1.56
N VAL A 97 -6.09 -2.39 -0.24
CA VAL A 97 -5.54 -3.32 0.75
C VAL A 97 -6.09 -4.74 0.60
N ILE A 98 -7.41 -4.87 0.41
CA ILE A 98 -8.07 -6.17 0.24
C ILE A 98 -7.63 -6.84 -1.06
N VAL A 99 -7.62 -6.11 -2.17
CA VAL A 99 -7.23 -6.65 -3.49
C VAL A 99 -5.78 -7.10 -3.49
N ASN A 100 -4.86 -6.34 -2.89
CA ASN A 100 -3.46 -6.73 -2.79
C ASN A 100 -3.24 -7.94 -1.86
N GLY A 101 -3.98 -8.02 -0.75
CA GLY A 101 -4.01 -9.23 0.08
C GLY A 101 -4.54 -10.43 -0.70
N MET A 102 -5.65 -10.27 -1.43
CA MET A 102 -6.20 -11.33 -2.26
C MET A 102 -5.23 -11.80 -3.34
N ALA A 103 -4.53 -10.88 -4.01
CA ALA A 103 -3.57 -11.19 -5.07
C ALA A 103 -2.46 -12.12 -4.56
N ILE A 104 -1.80 -11.76 -3.43
CA ILE A 104 -0.74 -12.59 -2.86
C ILE A 104 -1.27 -13.94 -2.36
N GLY A 105 -2.49 -13.97 -1.81
CA GLY A 105 -3.15 -15.20 -1.36
C GLY A 105 -3.47 -16.16 -2.50
N ILE A 106 -4.02 -15.66 -3.62
CA ILE A 106 -4.32 -16.48 -4.80
C ILE A 106 -3.03 -17.06 -5.40
N VAL A 107 -2.01 -16.22 -5.59
CA VAL A 107 -0.72 -16.66 -6.15
C VAL A 107 -0.09 -17.70 -5.24
N GLY A 108 -0.04 -17.45 -3.93
CA GLY A 108 0.52 -18.39 -2.97
C GLY A 108 -0.20 -19.72 -2.89
N GLY A 109 -1.54 -19.70 -2.76
CA GLY A 109 -2.34 -20.93 -2.72
C GLY A 109 -2.20 -21.77 -3.99
N LYS A 110 -2.15 -21.12 -5.16
CA LYS A 110 -1.93 -21.79 -6.45
C LYS A 110 -0.53 -22.38 -6.57
N VAL A 111 0.50 -21.61 -6.20
CA VAL A 111 1.90 -22.03 -6.34
C VAL A 111 2.22 -23.18 -5.38
N VAL A 112 1.80 -23.08 -4.13
CA VAL A 112 2.04 -24.10 -3.11
C VAL A 112 1.28 -25.40 -3.37
N SER A 113 0.12 -25.36 -4.03
CA SER A 113 -0.61 -26.59 -4.37
C SER A 113 0.06 -27.47 -5.44
N MET A 114 1.05 -26.95 -6.20
CA MET A 114 1.77 -27.71 -7.23
C MET A 114 2.79 -28.68 -6.64
N ASP A 115 3.62 -28.21 -5.71
CA ASP A 115 4.52 -29.01 -4.88
C ASP A 115 4.62 -28.34 -3.50
N PRO A 116 3.91 -28.87 -2.48
CA PRO A 116 3.77 -28.20 -1.19
C PRO A 116 5.08 -27.88 -0.48
N PHE A 117 6.12 -28.70 -0.66
CA PHE A 117 7.36 -28.50 0.08
C PHE A 117 8.29 -27.54 -0.67
N ARG A 118 8.60 -27.83 -1.94
CA ARG A 118 9.48 -26.98 -2.77
C ARG A 118 8.88 -25.61 -3.02
N MET A 119 7.60 -25.55 -3.43
CA MET A 119 6.99 -24.28 -3.83
C MET A 119 6.64 -23.39 -2.63
N SER A 120 6.45 -23.94 -1.43
CA SER A 120 6.33 -23.12 -0.21
C SER A 120 7.62 -22.38 0.09
N LEU A 121 8.76 -23.07 -0.01
CA LEU A 121 10.07 -22.45 0.20
C LEU A 121 10.37 -21.42 -0.89
N MET A 122 10.05 -21.74 -2.15
CA MET A 122 10.24 -20.81 -3.26
C MET A 122 9.33 -19.58 -3.15
N PHE A 123 8.07 -19.75 -2.74
CA PHE A 123 7.16 -18.63 -2.50
C PHE A 123 7.68 -17.68 -1.41
N ILE A 124 8.16 -18.24 -0.29
CA ILE A 124 8.76 -17.45 0.80
C ILE A 124 10.03 -16.74 0.32
N ALA A 125 10.89 -17.45 -0.40
CA ALA A 125 12.15 -16.94 -0.95
C ALA A 125 11.94 -15.78 -1.92
N LEU A 126 10.90 -15.85 -2.74
CA LEU A 126 10.59 -14.84 -3.74
C LEU A 126 9.84 -13.63 -3.14
N ILE A 127 9.12 -13.79 -2.03
CA ILE A 127 8.30 -12.69 -1.48
C ILE A 127 8.96 -11.99 -0.31
N VAL A 128 9.55 -12.73 0.63
CA VAL A 128 10.02 -12.16 1.89
C VAL A 128 11.08 -11.06 1.71
N PRO A 129 12.08 -11.19 0.80
CA PRO A 129 13.13 -10.18 0.68
C PRO A 129 12.59 -8.76 0.45
N HIS A 130 11.71 -8.57 -0.54
CA HIS A 130 11.13 -7.27 -0.87
C HIS A 130 9.83 -6.98 -0.10
N GLY A 131 9.01 -8.01 0.15
CA GLY A 131 7.68 -7.90 0.75
C GLY A 131 7.68 -7.33 2.17
N ILE A 132 8.79 -7.47 2.91
CA ILE A 132 8.97 -6.81 4.22
C ILE A 132 8.90 -5.28 4.11
N PHE A 133 9.26 -4.70 2.96
CA PHE A 133 9.20 -3.26 2.71
C PHE A 133 7.95 -2.85 1.93
N GLU A 134 7.57 -3.65 0.93
CA GLU A 134 6.41 -3.37 0.08
C GLU A 134 5.08 -3.40 0.86
N ILE A 135 4.86 -4.42 1.70
CA ILE A 135 3.60 -4.56 2.44
C ILE A 135 3.40 -3.37 3.39
N PRO A 136 4.38 -2.96 4.22
CA PRO A 136 4.24 -1.74 5.01
C PRO A 136 4.04 -0.48 4.17
N ALA A 137 4.72 -0.36 3.03
CA ALA A 137 4.56 0.80 2.15
C ALA A 137 3.12 0.94 1.65
N LEU A 138 2.56 -0.15 1.12
CA LEU A 138 1.18 -0.22 0.67
C LEU A 138 0.19 0.15 1.78
N ILE A 139 0.38 -0.39 2.99
CA ILE A 139 -0.47 -0.06 4.13
C ILE A 139 -0.38 1.43 4.46
N PHE A 140 0.82 2.03 4.44
CA PHE A 140 0.97 3.46 4.69
C PHE A 140 0.34 4.33 3.61
N GLU A 141 0.36 3.93 2.34
CA GLU A 141 -0.32 4.64 1.23
C GLU A 141 -1.83 4.63 1.40
N SER A 142 -2.40 3.48 1.75
CA SER A 142 -3.82 3.37 2.07
C SER A 142 -4.20 4.19 3.30
N VAL A 143 -3.37 4.19 4.35
CA VAL A 143 -3.62 5.04 5.53
C VAL A 143 -3.52 6.52 5.16
N ALA A 144 -2.54 6.89 4.33
CA ALA A 144 -2.39 8.25 3.82
C ALA A 144 -3.64 8.67 3.02
N GLY A 145 -4.19 7.81 2.17
CA GLY A 145 -5.40 8.08 1.39
C GLY A 145 -6.62 8.36 2.28
N VAL A 146 -6.81 7.58 3.34
CA VAL A 146 -7.86 7.83 4.34
C VAL A 146 -7.63 9.15 5.08
N LEU A 147 -6.39 9.50 5.43
CA LEU A 147 -6.06 10.77 6.10
C LEU A 147 -6.30 11.97 5.19
N LEU A 148 -6.04 11.84 3.88
CA LEU A 148 -6.37 12.85 2.89
C LEU A 148 -7.88 13.10 2.85
N PHE A 149 -8.69 12.04 2.80
CA PHE A 149 -10.14 12.17 2.89
C PHE A 149 -10.58 12.83 4.19
N LEU A 150 -10.05 12.39 5.35
CA LEU A 150 -10.39 12.96 6.65
C LEU A 150 -10.04 14.45 6.72
N PHE A 151 -8.92 14.86 6.14
CA PHE A 151 -8.56 16.26 6.00
C PHE A 151 -9.62 17.02 5.20
N ILE A 152 -9.96 16.57 3.99
CA ILE A 152 -10.92 17.25 3.10
C ILE A 152 -12.29 17.33 3.76
N TRP A 153 -12.79 16.20 4.27
CA TRP A 153 -14.10 16.12 4.92
C TRP A 153 -14.20 17.04 6.13
N ARG A 154 -13.22 16.98 7.04
CA ARG A 154 -13.21 17.85 8.22
C ARG A 154 -13.01 19.31 7.85
N PHE A 155 -12.19 19.58 6.83
CA PHE A 155 -11.96 20.94 6.36
C PHE A 155 -13.26 21.58 5.88
N LEU A 156 -14.02 20.87 5.04
CA LEU A 156 -15.33 21.32 4.54
C LEU A 156 -16.36 21.42 5.67
N LYS A 157 -16.44 20.41 6.55
CA LYS A 157 -17.35 20.39 7.70
C LYS A 157 -17.13 21.58 8.63
N THR A 158 -15.87 21.92 8.94
CA THR A 158 -15.56 23.06 9.81
C THR A 158 -15.96 24.40 9.16
N ILE A 159 -15.79 24.56 7.85
CA ILE A 159 -16.23 25.77 7.13
C ILE A 159 -17.75 25.95 7.21
N ASP A 160 -18.48 24.84 7.12
CA ASP A 160 -19.94 24.85 7.19
C ASP A 160 -20.44 25.09 8.62
N THR A 161 -19.88 24.39 9.61
CA THR A 161 -20.30 24.55 11.03
C THR A 161 -20.02 25.96 11.57
N THR A 162 -18.92 26.60 11.17
CA THR A 162 -18.56 27.95 11.65
C THR A 162 -19.22 29.08 10.84
N ARG A 163 -20.18 28.76 9.97
CA ARG A 163 -20.84 29.72 9.06
C ARG A 163 -21.57 30.84 9.79
N ASN A 164 -22.19 30.55 10.93
CA ASN A 164 -22.97 31.53 11.70
C ASN A 164 -22.11 32.32 12.71
N ASP A 165 -20.99 31.74 13.15
CA ASP A 165 -20.14 32.33 14.19
C ASP A 165 -19.04 33.25 13.63
N VAL A 166 -18.60 32.99 12.40
CA VAL A 166 -17.43 33.66 11.80
C VAL A 166 -17.82 34.25 10.45
N SER A 167 -17.84 35.58 10.37
CA SER A 167 -18.11 36.29 9.12
C SER A 167 -16.93 36.20 8.15
N GLY A 168 -17.23 35.91 6.88
CA GLY A 168 -16.24 35.84 5.80
C GLY A 168 -15.64 34.45 5.55
N PHE A 169 -15.67 34.02 4.29
CA PHE A 169 -15.14 32.71 3.86
C PHE A 169 -13.65 32.54 4.15
N LYS A 170 -12.84 33.59 3.92
CA LYS A 170 -11.39 33.54 4.13
C LYS A 170 -11.00 33.25 5.59
N LEU A 171 -11.74 33.81 6.54
CA LEU A 171 -11.48 33.59 7.97
C LEU A 171 -11.90 32.16 8.38
N ARG A 172 -13.04 31.67 7.88
CA ARG A 172 -13.49 30.28 8.06
C ARG A 172 -12.49 29.27 7.50
N ALA A 173 -12.00 29.48 6.28
CA ALA A 173 -10.98 28.64 5.66
C ALA A 173 -9.66 28.64 6.46
N LYS A 174 -9.21 29.81 6.94
CA LYS A 174 -8.02 29.92 7.79
C LYS A 174 -8.18 29.18 9.12
N ASN A 175 -9.35 29.27 9.74
CA ASN A 175 -9.66 28.56 10.98
C ASN A 175 -9.68 27.04 10.75
N SER A 176 -10.40 26.60 9.71
CA SER A 176 -10.48 25.20 9.31
C SER A 176 -9.09 24.60 9.00
N TRP A 177 -8.24 25.34 8.29
CA TRP A 177 -6.85 24.95 8.03
C TRP A 177 -6.07 24.75 9.33
N LYS A 178 -6.13 25.70 10.27
CA LYS A 178 -5.41 25.63 11.54
C LYS A 178 -5.79 24.37 12.34
N LEU A 179 -7.07 24.00 12.31
CA LEU A 179 -7.61 22.84 13.03
C LEU A 179 -7.28 21.51 12.36
N ASN A 180 -7.32 21.46 11.03
CA ASN A 180 -7.28 20.19 10.29
C ASN A 180 -5.95 19.88 9.59
N ARG A 181 -5.00 20.84 9.51
CA ARG A 181 -3.70 20.65 8.84
C ARG A 181 -2.89 19.43 9.32
N ILE A 182 -3.15 18.94 10.53
CA ILE A 182 -2.47 17.76 11.07
C ILE A 182 -2.73 16.51 10.22
N TYR A 183 -3.96 16.32 9.74
CA TYR A 183 -4.35 15.18 8.90
C TYR A 183 -3.61 15.23 7.55
N LEU A 184 -3.59 16.40 6.90
CA LEU A 184 -2.85 16.57 5.64
C LEU A 184 -1.34 16.37 5.83
N LYS A 185 -0.77 16.88 6.92
CA LYS A 185 0.65 16.69 7.22
C LYS A 185 0.98 15.20 7.39
N GLN A 186 0.21 14.47 8.21
CA GLN A 186 0.43 13.05 8.44
C GLN A 186 0.20 12.22 7.17
N SER A 187 -0.81 12.58 6.38
CA SER A 187 -1.07 12.02 5.05
C SER A 187 0.16 12.09 4.14
N ILE A 188 0.70 13.29 3.95
CA ILE A 188 1.88 13.51 3.10
C ILE A 188 3.11 12.81 3.68
N VAL A 189 3.31 12.85 5.00
CA VAL A 189 4.46 12.20 5.64
C VAL A 189 4.43 10.69 5.43
N LEU A 190 3.26 10.04 5.57
CA LEU A 190 3.14 8.60 5.35
C LEU A 190 3.31 8.23 3.87
N MET A 191 2.79 9.04 2.94
CA MET A 191 2.99 8.86 1.50
C MET A 191 4.46 8.99 1.08
N VAL A 192 5.17 10.00 1.58
CA VAL A 192 6.62 10.14 1.27
C VAL A 192 7.42 9.00 1.90
N PHE A 193 7.02 8.56 3.09
CA PHE A 193 7.68 7.45 3.76
C PHE A 193 7.42 6.11 3.05
N SER A 194 6.22 5.86 2.51
CA SER A 194 5.93 4.66 1.73
C SER A 194 6.72 4.63 0.43
N CYS A 195 6.80 5.74 -0.29
CA CYS A 195 7.62 5.85 -1.50
C CYS A 195 9.09 5.46 -1.24
N PHE A 196 9.66 5.91 -0.10
CA PHE A 196 11.00 5.48 0.30
C PHE A 196 11.09 3.96 0.56
N LEU A 197 10.08 3.36 1.17
CA LEU A 197 10.04 1.91 1.39
C LEU A 197 9.90 1.14 0.06
N LEU A 198 9.11 1.64 -0.90
CA LEU A 198 8.98 1.02 -2.23
C LEU A 198 10.28 1.08 -3.02
N ILE A 199 11.05 2.16 -2.93
CA ILE A 199 12.39 2.22 -3.54
C ILE A 199 13.28 1.12 -2.96
N VAL A 200 13.27 0.94 -1.64
CA VAL A 200 14.05 -0.13 -0.99
C VAL A 200 13.55 -1.51 -1.43
N ALA A 201 12.24 -1.73 -1.47
CA ALA A 201 11.63 -2.97 -1.93
C ALA A 201 12.06 -3.32 -3.36
N ALA A 202 11.96 -2.36 -4.28
CA ALA A 202 12.31 -2.54 -5.68
C ALA A 202 13.80 -2.84 -5.90
N LEU A 203 14.69 -2.18 -5.15
CA LEU A 203 16.11 -2.48 -5.19
C LEU A 203 16.43 -3.90 -4.71
N ILE A 204 15.77 -4.33 -3.63
CA ILE A 204 15.90 -5.70 -3.12
C ILE A 204 15.34 -6.69 -4.15
N GLU A 205 14.22 -6.37 -4.79
CA GLU A 205 13.59 -7.24 -5.78
C GLU A 205 14.47 -7.46 -7.01
N GLY A 206 14.96 -6.39 -7.61
CA GLY A 206 15.80 -6.49 -8.81
C GLY A 206 17.21 -7.04 -8.58
N HIS A 207 17.71 -7.07 -7.33
CA HIS A 207 19.10 -7.50 -7.06
C HIS A 207 19.23 -8.72 -6.15
N VAL A 208 18.30 -8.94 -5.23
CA VAL A 208 18.42 -9.96 -4.17
C VAL A 208 17.43 -11.10 -4.40
N THR A 209 16.17 -10.79 -4.69
CA THR A 209 15.11 -11.81 -4.75
C THR A 209 15.40 -12.91 -5.77
N GLU A 210 15.85 -12.55 -6.96
CA GLU A 210 16.19 -13.54 -8.00
C GLU A 210 17.33 -14.48 -7.53
N HIS A 211 18.37 -13.93 -6.92
CA HIS A 211 19.48 -14.71 -6.37
C HIS A 211 19.04 -15.66 -5.25
N VAL A 212 18.17 -15.20 -4.37
CA VAL A 212 17.61 -16.02 -3.28
C VAL A 212 16.74 -17.14 -3.87
N GLY A 213 15.94 -16.85 -4.90
CA GLY A 213 15.15 -17.84 -5.62
C GLY A 213 16.01 -18.94 -6.25
N MET A 214 17.05 -18.55 -7.01
CA MET A 214 17.99 -19.51 -7.62
C MET A 214 18.73 -20.35 -6.58
N TRP A 215 19.10 -19.74 -5.45
CA TRP A 215 19.75 -20.47 -4.37
C TRP A 215 18.81 -21.51 -3.74
N VAL A 216 17.54 -21.17 -3.50
CA VAL A 216 16.55 -22.14 -3.01
C VAL A 216 16.29 -23.26 -4.02
N ASP A 217 16.23 -22.92 -5.32
CA ASP A 217 16.03 -23.89 -6.38
C ASP A 217 17.17 -24.93 -6.45
N SER A 218 18.40 -24.52 -6.14
CA SER A 218 19.58 -25.41 -6.15
C SER A 218 19.55 -26.57 -5.15
N PHE A 219 18.62 -26.56 -4.18
CA PHE A 219 18.43 -27.66 -3.22
C PHE A 219 17.51 -28.76 -3.73
N PHE A 220 16.91 -28.60 -4.91
CA PHE A 220 15.92 -29.52 -5.49
C PHE A 220 16.28 -29.96 -6.91
#